data_AF-A0A9C9VDC1-F1
#
_entry.id   AF-A0A9C9VDC1-F1
#
_cell.length_a   1.000
_cell.length_b   1.000
_cell.length_c   1.000
_cell.angle_alpha   90.00
_cell.angle_beta   90.00
_cell.angle_gamma   90.00
#
_symmetry.space_group_name_H-M   'P 1'
#
loop_
_entity.id
_entity.type
_entity.pdbx_description
1 polymer ?
#
loop_
_entity_poly.entity_id
_entity_poly.type
_entity_poly.pdbx_seq_one_letter_code
_entity_poly.pdbx_strand_id
1 'polypeptide(L)' 'MSRKLAWTDAAWSDYLYWQGQDRKTLRRINRLLADVV' A
#
# COMPACT_ATOMS: atom_id res chain seq x y z
N MET A 1 9.46 1.95 -19.12
CA MET A 1 9.79 2.91 -18.04
C MET A 1 9.29 2.31 -16.73
N SER A 2 10.07 2.29 -15.65
CA SER A 2 9.58 1.84 -14.34
C SER A 2 8.78 2.97 -13.68
N ARG A 3 7.51 2.70 -13.36
CA ARG A 3 6.68 3.64 -12.60
C ARG A 3 7.05 3.51 -11.14
N LYS A 4 7.44 4.62 -10.50
CA LYS A 4 7.81 4.66 -9.08
C LYS A 4 6.63 5.16 -8.27
N LEU A 5 6.27 4.41 -7.23
CA LEU A 5 5.25 4.79 -6.26
C LEU A 5 5.89 5.65 -5.17
N ALA A 6 5.29 6.80 -4.88
CA ALA A 6 5.72 7.70 -3.82
C ALA A 6 4.64 7.75 -2.74
N TRP A 7 5.07 7.71 -1.48
CA TRP A 7 4.20 7.74 -0.30
C TRP A 7 4.54 8.96 0.56
N THR A 8 3.53 9.47 1.25
CA THR A 8 3.77 10.32 2.42
C THR A 8 4.12 9.44 3.63
N ASP A 9 4.83 9.99 4.61
CA ASP A 9 5.25 9.23 5.80
C ASP A 9 4.06 8.65 6.57
N ALA A 10 2.97 9.43 6.69
CA ALA A 10 1.73 8.97 7.32
C ALA A 10 1.13 7.77 6.58
N ALA A 11 1.03 7.83 5.24
CA ALA A 11 0.46 6.75 4.45
C ALA A 11 1.34 5.48 4.48
N TRP A 12 2.66 5.64 4.55
CA TRP A 12 3.58 4.52 4.74
C TRP A 12 3.41 3.86 6.12
N SER A 13 3.27 4.67 7.17
CA SER A 13 2.98 4.17 8.53
C SER A 13 1.66 3.40 8.60
N ASP A 14 0.59 3.93 7.98
CA ASP A 14 -0.70 3.25 7.92
C ASP A 14 -0.59 1.93 7.14
N TYR A 15 0.13 1.92 6.03
CA TYR A 15 0.37 0.70 5.25
C TYR A 15 1.08 -0.37 6.10
N LEU A 16 2.11 0.00 6.85
CA LEU A 16 2.81 -0.91 7.77
C LEU A 16 1.91 -1.41 8.90
N TYR A 17 1.08 -0.53 9.47
CA TYR A 17 0.10 -0.91 10.50
C TYR A 17 -0.86 -2.00 10.00
N TRP A 18 -1.38 -1.85 8.77
CA TRP A 18 -2.28 -2.85 8.18
C TRP A 18 -1.62 -4.20 7.92
N GLN A 19 -0.29 -4.28 7.80
CA GLN A 19 0.40 -5.56 7.65
C GLN A 19 0.29 -6.45 8.90
N GLY A 20 0.30 -5.86 10.09
CA GLY A 20 0.16 -6.57 11.36
C GLY A 20 -1.29 -6.84 11.77
N GLN A 21 -2.20 -5.92 11.43
CA GLN A 21 -3.54 -5.92 12.02
C GLN A 21 -4.63 -6.51 11.11
N ASP A 22 -4.67 -6.15 9.83
CA ASP A 22 -5.72 -6.64 8.92
C ASP A 22 -5.21 -6.89 7.49
N ARG A 23 -4.90 -8.16 7.25
CA ARG A 23 -4.46 -8.64 5.94
C ARG A 23 -5.53 -8.59 4.85
N LYS A 24 -6.83 -8.42 5.17
CA LYS A 24 -7.87 -8.20 4.14
C LYS A 24 -7.75 -6.79 3.58
N THR A 25 -7.59 -5.80 4.44
CA THR A 25 -7.37 -4.41 4.05
C THR A 25 -6.07 -4.25 3.27
N LEU A 26 -4.97 -4.85 3.75
CA LEU A 26 -3.69 -4.85 3.02
C LEU A 26 -3.82 -5.43 1.60
N ARG A 27 -4.54 -6.55 1.43
CA ARG A 27 -4.75 -7.17 0.12
C ARG A 27 -5.51 -6.26 -0.85
N ARG A 28 -6.50 -5.50 -0.37
CA ARG A 28 -7.22 -4.53 -1.19
C ARG A 28 -6.32 -3.40 -1.64
N ILE A 29 -5.50 -2.84 -0.73
CA ILE A 29 -4.53 -1.80 -1.06
C ILE A 29 -3.55 -2.29 -2.13
N ASN A 30 -2.96 -3.48 -1.94
CA ASN A 30 -2.02 -4.04 -2.90
C ASN A 30 -2.63 -4.28 -4.29
N ARG A 31 -3.91 -4.66 -4.36
CA ARG A 31 -4.62 -4.79 -5.63
C ARG A 31 -4.75 -3.46 -6.35
N LEU A 32 -5.17 -2.41 -5.64
CA LEU A 32 -5.28 -1.07 -6.21
C LEU A 32 -3.92 -0.53 -6.68
N LEU A 33 -2.85 -0.79 -5.94
CA LEU A 33 -1.50 -0.40 -6.34
C LEU A 33 -1.06 -1.12 -7.62
N ALA A 34 -1.35 -2.42 -7.75
CA ALA A 34 -1.03 -3.19 -8.94
C ALA A 34 -1.78 -2.71 -10.20
N ASP A 35 -2.98 -2.17 -10.04
CA ASP A 35 -3.76 -1.63 -11.15
C ASP A 35 -3.24 -0.26 -11.65
N VAL A 36 -2.49 0.47 -10.81
CA VAL A 36 -2.06 1.86 -11.07
C VAL A 36 -0.57 1.97 -11.43
N VAL A 37 0.26 1.03 -10.96
CA VAL A 37 1.73 1.03 -11.11
C VAL A 37 2.17 0.30 -12.36
#